data_AF-A0A1I1XCA4-F1
#
_entry.id   AF-A0A1I1XCA4-F1
#
_cell.length_a   1.000
_cell.length_b   1.000
_cell.length_c   1.000
_cell.angle_alpha   90.00
_cell.angle_beta   90.00
_cell.angle_gamma   90.00
#
_symmetry.space_group_name_H-M   'P 1'
#
loop_
_entity.id
_entity.type
_entity.pdbx_description
1 polymer ?
#
loop_
_entity_poly.entity_id
_entity_poly.type
_entity_poly.pdbx_seq_one_letter_code
_entity_poly.pdbx_strand_id
1 'polypeptide(L)'
;MSDDKALNRSPEQLDSGKRGGCLWLTLLGLGFIVLVFGIIIYAITREQTADVQANEQRAIQACWVKANDPSATPTSRAFATDSCKEMEKQFRIKYGQDSER
;
A
#
# COMPACT_ATOMS: atom_id res chain seq x y z
N MET A 1 0.86 80.14 -7.33
CA MET A 1 0.32 78.93 -6.68
C MET A 1 0.89 77.78 -7.48
N SER A 2 2.03 77.30 -7.00
CA SER A 2 3.02 76.38 -7.58
C SER A 2 3.22 75.34 -6.46
N ASP A 3 3.32 74.02 -6.63
CA ASP A 3 3.72 73.20 -7.76
C ASP A 3 3.31 71.73 -7.50
N ASP A 4 3.31 70.95 -8.58
CA ASP A 4 3.71 69.54 -8.68
C ASP A 4 2.95 68.43 -7.94
N LYS A 5 2.01 67.91 -8.73
CA LYS A 5 1.70 66.48 -8.93
C LYS A 5 2.96 65.60 -8.92
N ALA A 6 2.82 64.47 -8.22
CA ALA A 6 3.50 63.19 -8.41
C ALA A 6 4.36 62.69 -7.24
N LEU A 7 4.23 61.39 -7.06
CA LEU A 7 5.23 60.49 -6.49
C LEU A 7 5.22 60.35 -4.96
N ASN A 8 4.26 59.56 -4.44
CA ASN A 8 4.60 58.52 -3.46
C ASN A 8 3.43 57.52 -3.29
N ARG A 9 3.01 56.93 -4.41
CA ARG A 9 2.38 55.61 -4.39
C ARG A 9 3.53 54.62 -4.55
N SER A 10 4.16 54.21 -3.45
CA SER A 10 5.08 53.07 -3.49
C SER A 10 4.30 51.90 -4.06
N PRO A 11 4.70 51.35 -5.21
CA PRO A 11 4.15 50.09 -5.67
C PRO A 11 4.55 49.03 -4.65
N GLU A 12 3.63 48.11 -4.42
CA GLU A 12 3.85 46.85 -3.73
C GLU A 12 5.22 46.28 -4.13
N GLN A 13 6.22 46.45 -3.26
CA GLN A 13 7.48 45.76 -3.41
C GLN A 13 7.23 44.33 -2.91
N LEU A 14 6.53 43.56 -3.74
CA LEU A 14 6.43 42.12 -3.59
C LEU A 14 7.82 41.59 -3.91
N ASP A 15 8.63 41.49 -2.86
CA ASP A 15 10.00 40.97 -2.85
C ASP A 15 10.04 39.65 -3.62
N SER A 16 10.38 39.75 -4.90
CA SER A 16 10.40 38.67 -5.87
C SER A 16 11.86 38.30 -6.15
N GLY A 17 12.65 38.13 -5.07
CA GLY A 17 14.09 37.90 -5.19
C GLY A 17 14.60 36.58 -4.62
N LYS A 18 13.90 35.94 -3.68
CA LYS A 18 14.49 34.79 -2.94
C LYS A 18 13.54 33.64 -2.58
N ARG A 19 12.23 33.80 -2.82
CA ARG A 19 11.20 32.80 -2.48
C ARG A 19 11.07 31.67 -3.50
N GLY A 20 11.51 31.88 -4.75
CA GLY A 20 11.42 30.88 -5.83
C GLY A 20 12.25 29.62 -5.57
N GLY A 21 13.43 29.76 -4.97
CA GLY A 21 14.28 28.61 -4.65
C GLY A 21 13.71 27.73 -3.55
N CYS A 22 13.18 28.33 -2.49
CA CYS A 22 12.57 27.58 -1.38
C CYS A 22 11.27 26.88 -1.82
N LEU A 23 10.41 27.57 -2.58
CA LEU A 23 9.18 26.99 -3.11
C LEU A 23 9.46 25.87 -4.12
N TRP A 24 10.51 26.00 -4.93
CA TRP A 24 10.89 24.94 -5.86
C TRP A 24 11.43 23.69 -5.15
N LEU A 25 12.24 23.87 -4.11
CA LEU A 25 12.76 22.76 -3.30
C LEU A 25 11.64 21.99 -2.58
N THR A 26 10.62 22.70 -2.08
CA THR A 26 9.47 22.03 -1.44
C THR A 26 8.62 21.26 -2.45
N LEU A 27 8.40 21.80 -3.66
CA LEU A 27 7.69 21.09 -4.73
C LEU A 27 8.44 19.85 -5.19
N LEU A 28 9.77 19.94 -5.34
CA LEU A 28 10.61 18.81 -5.73
C LEU A 28 10.63 17.73 -4.63
N GLY A 29 10.75 18.14 -3.37
CA GLY A 29 10.68 17.22 -2.23
C GLY A 29 9.30 16.54 -2.12
N LEU A 30 8.22 17.28 -2.29
CA LEU A 30 6.86 16.73 -2.29
C LEU A 30 6.67 15.73 -3.45
N GLY A 31 7.13 16.08 -4.65
CA GLY A 31 7.11 15.19 -5.80
C GLY A 31 7.89 13.89 -5.55
N PHE A 32 9.07 14.00 -4.94
CA PHE A 32 9.87 12.82 -4.56
C PHE A 32 9.13 11.94 -3.55
N ILE A 33 8.51 12.54 -2.52
CA ILE A 33 7.73 11.81 -1.52
C ILE A 33 6.57 11.06 -2.20
N VAL A 34 5.78 11.74 -3.02
CA VAL A 34 4.66 11.13 -3.75
C VAL A 34 5.13 10.00 -4.67
N LEU A 35 6.27 10.19 -5.35
CA LEU A 35 6.84 9.18 -6.23
C LEU A 35 7.29 7.94 -5.45
N VAL A 36 8.00 8.11 -4.33
CA VAL A 36 8.44 7.00 -3.48
C VAL A 36 7.25 6.23 -2.93
N PHE A 37 6.26 6.92 -2.34
CA PHE A 37 5.05 6.26 -1.84
C PHE A 37 4.25 5.60 -2.97
N GLY A 38 4.18 6.22 -4.14
CA GLY A 38 3.55 5.64 -5.32
C GLY A 38 4.21 4.33 -5.76
N ILE A 39 5.54 4.28 -5.80
CA ILE A 39 6.29 3.05 -6.12
C ILE A 39 6.05 1.98 -5.04
N ILE A 40 6.09 2.34 -3.76
CA ILE A 40 5.86 1.41 -2.65
C ILE A 40 4.44 0.82 -2.73
N ILE A 41 3.42 1.66 -2.88
CA ILE A 41 2.03 1.22 -3.03
C ILE A 41 1.89 0.33 -4.26
N TYR A 42 2.45 0.74 -5.40
CA TYR A 42 2.42 -0.04 -6.63
C TYR A 42 3.07 -1.42 -6.43
N ALA A 43 4.26 -1.49 -5.83
CA ALA A 43 4.95 -2.74 -5.56
C ALA A 43 4.17 -3.67 -4.61
N ILE A 44 3.52 -3.12 -3.57
CA ILE A 44 2.72 -3.91 -2.62
C ILE A 44 1.40 -4.39 -3.27
N THR A 45 0.81 -3.60 -4.16
CA THR A 45 -0.51 -3.88 -4.75
C THR A 45 -0.48 -4.77 -5.98
N ARG A 46 0.60 -4.77 -6.78
CA ARG A 46 0.55 -5.37 -8.13
C ARG A 46 0.84 -6.87 -8.23
N GLU A 47 1.68 -7.43 -7.35
CA GLU A 47 2.14 -8.83 -7.50
C GLU A 47 1.97 -9.68 -6.24
N GLN A 48 1.76 -9.07 -5.07
CA GLN A 48 1.55 -9.86 -3.87
C GLN A 48 0.26 -10.66 -3.90
N THR A 49 -0.82 -10.21 -4.52
CA THR A 49 -2.09 -10.94 -4.47
C THR A 49 -2.01 -12.35 -5.07
N ALA A 50 -1.39 -12.52 -6.25
CA ALA A 50 -1.27 -13.84 -6.89
C ALA A 50 -0.26 -14.75 -6.18
N ASP A 51 0.94 -14.25 -5.84
CA ASP A 51 1.96 -15.03 -5.16
C ASP A 51 1.60 -15.34 -3.69
N VAL A 52 0.97 -14.41 -2.99
CA VAL A 52 0.47 -14.62 -1.63
C VAL A 52 -0.71 -15.60 -1.65
N GLN A 53 -1.63 -15.50 -2.61
CA GLN A 53 -2.70 -16.48 -2.77
C GLN A 53 -2.14 -17.87 -3.05
N ALA A 54 -1.15 -18.00 -3.95
CA ALA A 54 -0.49 -19.27 -4.23
C ALA A 54 0.23 -19.82 -2.99
N ASN A 55 0.86 -18.96 -2.18
CA ASN A 55 1.52 -19.35 -0.95
C ASN A 55 0.52 -19.81 0.14
N GLU A 56 -0.60 -19.10 0.30
CA GLU A 56 -1.67 -19.49 1.23
C GLU A 56 -2.34 -20.80 0.79
N GLN A 57 -2.54 -21.00 -0.51
CA GLN A 57 -3.03 -22.26 -1.06
C GLN A 57 -2.05 -23.42 -0.83
N ARG A 58 -0.73 -23.19 -0.98
CA ARG A 58 0.31 -24.18 -0.63
C ARG A 58 0.30 -24.51 0.86
N ALA A 59 0.07 -23.53 1.73
CA ALA A 59 -0.02 -23.76 3.17
C ALA A 59 -1.24 -24.65 3.53
N ILE A 60 -2.38 -24.44 2.88
CA ILE A 60 -3.56 -25.31 3.01
C ILE A 60 -3.25 -26.74 2.55
N GLN A 61 -2.59 -26.89 1.39
CA GLN A 61 -2.21 -28.23 0.91
C GLN A 61 -1.25 -28.94 1.88
N ALA A 62 -0.25 -28.23 2.40
CA ALA A 62 0.66 -28.77 3.41
C ALA A 62 -0.07 -29.18 4.70
N CYS A 63 -1.11 -28.42 5.09
CA CYS A 63 -1.99 -28.78 6.21
C CYS A 63 -2.67 -30.13 5.95
N TRP A 64 -3.26 -30.33 4.77
CA TRP A 64 -3.93 -31.58 4.42
C TRP A 64 -2.99 -32.78 4.34
N VAL A 65 -1.76 -32.60 3.85
CA VAL A 65 -0.73 -33.64 3.88
C VAL A 65 -0.47 -34.09 5.31
N LYS A 66 -0.38 -33.14 6.26
CA LYS A 66 -0.17 -33.43 7.68
C LYS A 66 -1.41 -34.03 8.35
N ALA A 67 -2.60 -33.57 8.01
CA ALA A 67 -3.85 -34.10 8.57
C ALA A 67 -4.12 -35.55 8.13
N ASN A 68 -3.72 -35.90 6.89
CA ASN A 68 -3.87 -37.24 6.34
C ASN A 68 -2.75 -38.21 6.73
N ASP A 69 -1.73 -37.76 7.48
CA ASP A 69 -0.62 -38.60 7.93
C ASP A 69 -1.16 -39.83 8.69
N PRO A 70 -0.90 -41.06 8.20
CA PRO A 70 -1.38 -42.29 8.83
C PRO A 70 -0.70 -42.61 10.17
N SER A 71 0.43 -41.96 10.48
CA SER A 71 1.15 -42.13 11.75
C SER A 71 0.57 -41.31 12.91
N ALA A 72 -0.34 -40.39 12.63
CA ALA A 72 -0.95 -39.50 13.61
C ALA A 72 -2.07 -40.20 14.42
N THR A 73 -2.20 -39.84 15.70
CA THR A 73 -3.27 -40.38 16.57
C THR A 73 -4.65 -39.92 16.07
N PRO A 74 -5.73 -40.69 16.29
CA PRO A 74 -7.08 -40.35 15.81
C PRO A 74 -7.54 -38.94 16.22
N THR A 75 -7.25 -38.57 17.46
CA THR A 75 -7.57 -37.25 18.02
C THR A 75 -6.75 -36.14 17.35
N SER A 76 -5.46 -36.36 17.11
CA SER A 76 -4.61 -35.37 16.42
C SER A 76 -5.00 -35.18 14.95
N ARG A 77 -5.47 -36.23 14.27
CA ARG A 77 -6.01 -36.15 12.91
C ARG A 77 -7.31 -35.35 12.86
N ALA A 78 -8.20 -35.53 13.83
CA ALA A 78 -9.44 -34.76 13.93
C ALA A 78 -9.15 -33.26 14.12
N PHE A 79 -8.27 -32.91 15.07
CA PHE A 79 -7.88 -31.51 15.29
C PHE A 79 -7.14 -30.89 14.08
N ALA A 80 -6.26 -31.66 13.42
CA ALA A 80 -5.59 -31.21 12.21
C ALA A 80 -6.58 -30.96 11.07
N THR A 81 -7.56 -31.86 10.89
CA THR A 81 -8.62 -31.72 9.88
C THR A 81 -9.47 -30.47 10.12
N ASP A 82 -9.87 -30.22 11.35
CA ASP A 82 -10.66 -29.03 11.70
C ASP A 82 -9.84 -27.74 11.50
N SER A 83 -8.54 -27.77 11.81
CA SER A 83 -7.64 -26.65 11.56
C SER A 83 -7.49 -26.36 10.07
N CYS A 84 -7.33 -27.39 9.22
CA CYS A 84 -7.23 -27.21 7.77
C CYS A 84 -8.54 -26.67 7.17
N LYS A 85 -9.70 -27.14 7.66
CA LYS A 85 -11.01 -26.62 7.23
C LYS A 85 -11.20 -25.14 7.57
N GLU A 86 -10.78 -24.71 8.75
CA GLU A 86 -10.87 -23.29 9.10
C GLU A 86 -9.90 -22.45 8.24
N MET A 87 -8.69 -22.94 7.94
CA MET A 87 -7.78 -22.28 7.01
C MET A 87 -8.38 -22.13 5.60
N GLU A 88 -9.02 -23.17 5.06
CA GLU A 88 -9.75 -23.09 3.78
C GLU A 88 -10.89 -22.09 3.81
N LYS A 89 -11.62 -22.03 4.93
CA LYS A 89 -12.71 -21.08 5.10
C LYS A 89 -12.20 -19.64 5.10
N GLN A 90 -11.11 -19.36 5.81
CA GLN A 90 -10.48 -18.04 5.81
C GLN A 90 -9.96 -17.66 4.42
N PHE A 91 -9.34 -18.60 3.71
CA PHE A 91 -8.89 -18.39 2.33
C PHE A 91 -10.05 -18.08 1.38
N ARG A 92 -11.15 -18.83 1.47
CA ARG A 92 -12.34 -18.59 0.65
C ARG A 92 -13.01 -17.26 0.97
N ILE A 93 -13.02 -16.83 2.23
CA ILE A 93 -13.56 -15.51 2.59
C ILE A 93 -12.64 -14.39 2.06
N LYS A 94 -11.32 -14.59 2.14
CA LYS A 94 -10.30 -13.62 1.73
C LYS A 94 -10.20 -13.42 0.21
N TYR A 95 -10.43 -14.47 -0.58
CA TYR A 95 -10.25 -14.43 -2.05
C TYR A 95 -11.52 -14.75 -2.85
N GLY A 96 -12.57 -15.29 -2.22
CA GLY A 96 -13.77 -15.77 -2.91
C GLY A 96 -14.72 -14.67 -3.39
N GLN A 97 -14.50 -13.40 -3.03
CA GLN A 97 -15.21 -12.24 -3.59
C GLN A 97 -14.40 -11.51 -4.68
N ASP A 98 -13.10 -11.76 -4.78
CA ASP A 98 -12.18 -11.04 -5.69
C ASP A 98 -11.88 -11.80 -6.99
N SER A 99 -12.40 -13.02 -7.15
CA SER A 99 -12.13 -13.86 -8.34
C SER A 99 -12.98 -13.51 -9.57
N GLU A 100 -13.76 -12.42 -9.53
CA GLU A 100 -14.72 -12.03 -10.60
C GLU A 100 -14.52 -10.59 -11.14
N ARG A 101 -13.28 -10.05 -11.15
CA ARG A 101 -12.97 -8.80 -11.88
C ARG A 101 -11.73 -8.89 -12.74
#